data_AF-A0A0F9BP89-F1
#
_entry.id   AF-A0A0F9BP89-F1
#
_cell.length_a   1.000
_cell.length_b   1.000
_cell.length_c   1.000
_cell.angle_alpha   90.00
_cell.angle_beta   90.00
_cell.angle_gamma   90.00
#
_symmetry.space_group_name_H-M   'P 1'
#
loop_
_entity.id
_entity.type
_entity.pdbx_description
1 polymer ?
#
loop_
_entity_poly.entity_id
_entity_poly.type
_entity_poly.pdbx_seq_one_letter_code
_entity_poly.pdbx_strand_id
1 'polypeptide(L)'
;MPGINKLWPIIALTVLAFLFSVTPSFSFLYDGYHWDESDLPVTWQINQDGTADCTGEFDAIRAAYQTWENVSGSYFTETYLGTTSRGLSDPWDGYNVVSWGDSEEDNNVIAVCWTWYYTATLEIFECDIEFQDNHTWSSSGEAGKFDV
;
A
#
# COMPACT_ATOMS: atom_id res chain seq x y z
N MET A 1 -63.47 -40.03 34.19
CA MET A 1 -63.35 -39.16 33.00
C MET A 1 -62.47 -37.98 33.35
N PRO A 2 -61.58 -37.54 32.45
CA PRO A 2 -60.26 -37.02 32.80
C PRO A 2 -60.19 -35.49 32.88
N GLY A 3 -59.17 -35.00 33.59
CA GLY A 3 -58.75 -33.60 33.59
C GLY A 3 -57.30 -33.44 34.02
N ILE A 4 -56.37 -34.10 33.30
CA ILE A 4 -54.93 -33.86 33.46
C ILE A 4 -54.55 -32.74 32.48
N ASN A 5 -54.46 -31.51 32.98
CA ASN A 5 -53.87 -30.40 32.23
C ASN A 5 -52.34 -30.46 32.42
N LYS A 6 -51.65 -31.08 31.45
CA LYS A 6 -50.20 -30.97 31.29
C LYS A 6 -49.87 -29.59 30.74
N LEU A 7 -49.41 -28.68 31.60
CA LEU A 7 -48.71 -27.47 31.16
C LEU A 7 -47.22 -27.79 31.10
N TRP A 8 -46.69 -27.87 29.87
CA TRP A 8 -45.26 -27.99 29.61
C TRP A 8 -44.54 -26.70 30.02
N PRO A 9 -43.39 -26.75 30.71
CA PRO A 9 -42.56 -25.57 30.87
C PRO A 9 -41.93 -25.21 29.52
N ILE A 10 -42.27 -24.01 29.07
CA ILE A 10 -41.70 -23.33 27.90
C ILE A 10 -40.19 -23.21 28.11
N ILE A 11 -39.41 -23.82 27.21
CA ILE A 11 -37.97 -23.58 27.10
C ILE A 11 -37.80 -22.13 26.62
N ALA A 12 -37.44 -21.23 27.53
CA ALA A 12 -37.04 -19.87 27.17
C ALA A 12 -35.64 -19.93 26.56
N LEU A 13 -35.56 -19.98 25.23
CA LEU A 13 -34.33 -19.75 24.49
C LEU A 13 -33.98 -18.27 24.56
N THR A 14 -33.18 -17.87 25.56
CA THR A 14 -32.64 -16.51 25.63
C THR A 14 -31.47 -16.44 24.65
N VAL A 15 -31.70 -15.88 23.47
CA VAL A 15 -30.61 -15.49 22.56
C VAL A 15 -30.00 -14.22 23.13
N LEU A 16 -28.85 -14.35 23.78
CA LEU A 16 -28.05 -13.22 24.23
C LEU A 16 -27.31 -12.67 22.99
N ALA A 17 -27.92 -11.69 22.32
CA ALA A 17 -27.25 -10.95 21.25
C ALA A 17 -26.21 -10.02 21.88
N PHE A 18 -24.93 -10.43 21.87
CA PHE A 18 -23.82 -9.52 22.13
C PHE A 18 -23.70 -8.58 20.94
N LEU A 19 -24.13 -7.33 21.11
CA LEU A 19 -23.70 -6.22 20.27
C LEU A 19 -22.21 -5.98 20.57
N PHE A 20 -21.33 -6.60 19.79
CA PHE A 20 -19.96 -6.11 19.69
C PHE A 20 -20.03 -4.77 18.95
N SER A 21 -19.97 -3.66 19.69
CA SER A 21 -19.60 -2.38 19.11
C SER A 21 -18.12 -2.50 18.72
N VAL A 22 -17.85 -2.97 17.49
CA VAL A 22 -16.57 -2.72 16.85
C VAL A 22 -16.54 -1.22 16.62
N THR A 23 -15.86 -0.47 17.48
CA THR A 23 -15.40 0.86 17.09
C THR A 23 -14.43 0.62 15.93
N PRO A 24 -14.74 1.05 14.70
CA PRO A 24 -13.72 1.05 13.66
C PRO A 24 -12.63 1.99 14.17
N SER A 25 -11.50 1.43 14.60
CA SER A 25 -10.26 2.19 14.66
C SER A 25 -9.82 2.33 13.21
N PHE A 26 -10.11 3.47 12.59
CA PHE A 26 -9.44 3.79 11.34
C PHE A 26 -7.96 3.96 11.68
N SER A 27 -7.10 3.11 11.09
CA SER A 27 -5.66 3.15 11.31
C SER A 27 -4.98 4.29 10.55
N PHE A 28 -5.77 5.18 9.96
CA PHE A 28 -5.34 6.21 9.01
C PHE A 28 -6.01 7.55 9.35
N LEU A 29 -5.22 8.61 9.23
CA LEU A 29 -5.67 10.00 9.19
C LEU A 29 -5.73 10.42 7.72
N TYR A 30 -6.77 11.16 7.34
CA TYR A 30 -6.92 11.68 6.00
C TYR A 30 -6.46 13.14 5.96
N ASP A 31 -5.31 13.36 5.33
CA ASP A 31 -4.69 14.69 5.19
C ASP A 31 -5.09 15.40 3.90
N GLY A 32 -6.06 14.86 3.16
CA GLY A 32 -6.61 15.45 1.95
C GLY A 32 -5.97 14.95 0.65
N TYR A 33 -4.75 14.42 0.68
CA TYR A 33 -4.10 13.89 -0.53
C TYR A 33 -4.73 12.59 -1.01
N HIS A 34 -5.07 12.53 -2.30
CA HIS A 34 -5.66 11.33 -2.91
C HIS A 34 -5.40 11.30 -4.42
N TRP A 35 -5.49 10.13 -5.04
CA TRP A 35 -5.58 10.04 -6.50
C TRP A 35 -6.97 10.45 -6.97
N ASP A 36 -7.08 11.10 -8.13
CA ASP A 36 -8.39 11.33 -8.74
C ASP A 36 -9.05 9.98 -9.09
N GLU A 37 -10.38 9.90 -8.98
CA GLU A 37 -11.12 8.66 -9.28
C GLU A 37 -10.91 8.20 -10.73
N SER A 38 -10.69 9.14 -11.67
CA SER A 38 -10.43 8.83 -13.07
C SER A 38 -9.00 8.35 -13.36
N ASP A 39 -8.09 8.52 -12.41
CA ASP A 39 -6.71 8.02 -12.48
C ASP A 39 -6.55 6.62 -11.87
N LEU A 40 -7.64 6.02 -11.36
CA LEU A 40 -7.65 4.64 -10.88
C LEU A 40 -7.96 3.64 -12.01
N PRO A 41 -7.25 2.49 -12.08
CA PRO A 41 -6.14 2.08 -11.20
C PRO A 41 -4.85 2.87 -11.49
N VAL A 42 -4.11 3.21 -10.43
CA VAL A 42 -2.85 3.95 -10.55
C VAL A 42 -1.84 3.10 -11.30
N THR A 43 -1.38 3.58 -12.45
CA THR A 43 -0.39 2.87 -13.25
C THR A 43 1.03 3.18 -12.79
N TRP A 44 1.90 2.17 -12.75
CA TRP A 44 3.28 2.33 -12.30
C TRP A 44 4.24 1.35 -12.98
N GLN A 45 5.53 1.66 -12.93
CA GLN A 45 6.60 0.90 -13.56
C GLN A 45 7.80 0.77 -12.61
N ILE A 46 8.70 -0.17 -12.91
CA ILE A 46 9.99 -0.30 -12.22
C ILE A 46 11.11 0.01 -13.21
N ASN A 47 12.10 0.79 -12.81
CA ASN A 47 13.32 0.95 -13.59
C ASN A 47 13.98 -0.43 -13.78
N GLN A 48 14.22 -0.78 -15.04
CA GLN A 48 14.71 -2.10 -15.44
C GLN A 48 16.10 -2.46 -14.91
N ASP A 49 16.89 -1.47 -14.51
CA ASP A 49 18.25 -1.67 -14.02
C ASP A 49 18.24 -2.24 -12.60
N GLY A 50 17.16 -1.98 -11.84
CA GLY A 50 16.98 -2.48 -10.47
C GLY A 50 18.16 -2.10 -9.57
N THR A 51 18.54 -3.01 -8.68
CA THR A 51 19.82 -2.92 -7.95
C THR A 51 20.59 -4.23 -8.07
N ALA A 52 21.91 -4.15 -8.13
CA ALA A 52 22.77 -5.29 -8.47
C ALA A 52 22.93 -6.31 -7.32
N ASP A 53 22.57 -5.95 -6.10
CA ASP A 53 22.91 -6.67 -4.88
C ASP A 53 21.71 -7.35 -4.17
N CYS A 54 20.51 -7.09 -4.68
CA CYS A 54 19.29 -7.75 -4.28
C CYS A 54 18.83 -8.71 -5.38
N THR A 55 18.18 -9.81 -5.00
CA THR A 55 17.48 -10.70 -5.93
C THR A 55 16.03 -10.78 -5.49
N GLY A 56 15.08 -10.60 -6.41
CA GLY A 56 13.65 -10.63 -6.11
C GLY A 56 13.07 -9.28 -5.66
N GLU A 57 13.85 -8.21 -5.76
CA GLU A 57 13.46 -6.82 -5.52
C GLU A 57 12.23 -6.41 -6.32
N PHE A 58 12.11 -6.82 -7.58
CA PHE A 58 10.92 -6.48 -8.38
C PHE A 58 9.65 -7.17 -7.86
N ASP A 59 9.76 -8.39 -7.34
CA ASP A 59 8.62 -9.08 -6.73
C ASP A 59 8.28 -8.48 -5.35
N ALA A 60 9.28 -8.02 -4.60
CA ALA A 60 9.08 -7.30 -3.33
C ALA A 60 8.31 -5.99 -3.55
N ILE A 61 8.71 -5.16 -4.52
CA ILE A 61 8.00 -3.92 -4.87
C ILE A 61 6.56 -4.21 -5.29
N ARG A 62 6.34 -5.23 -6.13
CA ARG A 62 4.98 -5.64 -6.53
C ARG A 62 4.12 -6.08 -5.34
N ALA A 63 4.69 -6.83 -4.40
CA ALA A 63 4.00 -7.22 -3.18
C ALA A 63 3.68 -5.99 -2.28
N ALA A 64 4.54 -4.98 -2.26
CA ALA A 64 4.31 -3.74 -1.53
C ALA A 64 3.12 -2.94 -2.08
N TYR A 65 3.01 -2.78 -3.41
CA TYR A 65 1.82 -2.17 -4.03
C TYR A 65 0.54 -2.95 -3.71
N GLN A 66 0.58 -4.28 -3.83
CA GLN A 66 -0.53 -5.15 -3.47
C GLN A 66 -0.93 -5.05 -1.99
N THR A 67 0.00 -4.72 -1.10
CA THR A 67 -0.31 -4.53 0.32
C THR A 67 -1.31 -3.39 0.51
N TRP A 68 -1.15 -2.29 -0.22
CA TRP A 68 -2.04 -1.13 -0.16
C TRP A 68 -3.37 -1.34 -0.88
N GLU A 69 -3.35 -2.01 -2.03
CA GLU A 69 -4.58 -2.37 -2.75
C GLU A 69 -5.46 -3.34 -1.94
N ASN A 70 -4.85 -4.28 -1.20
CA ASN A 70 -5.58 -5.29 -0.45
C ASN A 70 -6.06 -4.84 0.95
N VAL A 71 -5.85 -3.58 1.32
CA VAL A 71 -6.41 -3.03 2.57
C VAL A 71 -7.94 -2.97 2.44
N SER A 72 -8.65 -3.64 3.34
CA SER A 72 -10.12 -3.65 3.33
C SER A 72 -10.69 -2.24 3.48
N GLY A 73 -11.50 -1.81 2.51
CA GLY A 73 -12.10 -0.48 2.48
C GLY A 73 -11.19 0.60 1.87
N SER A 74 -10.00 0.23 1.37
CA SER A 74 -9.20 1.10 0.52
C SER A 74 -9.85 1.28 -0.84
N TYR A 75 -9.78 2.50 -1.38
CA TYR A 75 -10.13 2.80 -2.77
C TYR A 75 -8.93 2.70 -3.71
N PHE A 76 -7.71 2.62 -3.17
CA PHE A 76 -6.50 2.50 -3.97
C PHE A 76 -6.50 1.17 -4.73
N THR A 77 -6.33 1.25 -6.04
CA THR A 77 -6.12 0.11 -6.93
C THR A 77 -4.94 0.44 -7.83
N GLU A 78 -4.20 -0.58 -8.26
CA GLU A 78 -2.94 -0.40 -8.98
C GLU A 78 -2.90 -1.20 -10.28
N THR A 79 -2.03 -0.79 -11.21
CA THR A 79 -1.69 -1.59 -12.38
C THR A 79 -0.21 -1.45 -12.72
N TYR A 80 0.54 -2.52 -12.46
CA TYR A 80 1.92 -2.66 -12.91
C TYR A 80 2.02 -2.79 -14.44
N LEU A 81 2.68 -1.83 -15.09
CA LEU A 81 2.85 -1.79 -16.54
C LEU A 81 4.15 -2.48 -17.03
N GLY A 82 4.93 -3.07 -16.12
CA GLY A 82 6.22 -3.68 -16.44
C GLY A 82 7.39 -2.75 -16.19
N THR A 83 8.54 -3.08 -16.76
CA THR A 83 9.77 -2.31 -16.58
C THR A 83 9.88 -1.14 -17.54
N THR A 84 10.70 -0.15 -17.18
CA THR A 84 10.99 1.04 -17.98
C THR A 84 12.47 1.41 -17.88
N SER A 85 12.96 2.26 -18.79
CA SER A 85 14.30 2.86 -18.66
C SER A 85 14.28 4.21 -17.93
N ARG A 86 13.13 4.63 -17.40
CA ARG A 86 12.98 5.86 -16.60
C ARG A 86 13.52 5.65 -15.20
N GLY A 87 14.18 6.66 -14.67
CA GLY A 87 14.46 6.83 -13.25
C GLY A 87 14.23 8.31 -12.91
N LEU A 88 14.77 8.81 -11.80
CA LEU A 88 14.50 10.17 -11.34
C LEU A 88 15.28 11.30 -12.01
N SER A 89 15.95 11.04 -13.12
CA SER A 89 16.70 12.09 -13.84
C SER A 89 15.81 13.22 -14.38
N ASP A 90 14.51 12.95 -14.55
CA ASP A 90 13.49 13.93 -14.88
C ASP A 90 12.29 13.68 -13.95
N PRO A 91 12.30 14.24 -12.74
CA PRO A 91 11.40 13.79 -11.68
C PRO A 91 9.94 14.20 -11.93
N TRP A 92 9.64 15.07 -12.91
CA TRP A 92 8.25 15.39 -13.25
C TRP A 92 7.98 15.01 -14.71
N ASP A 93 7.79 13.71 -14.97
CA ASP A 93 7.64 13.15 -16.31
C ASP A 93 6.26 12.54 -16.61
N GLY A 94 5.36 12.54 -15.63
CA GLY A 94 4.00 12.03 -15.75
C GLY A 94 3.88 10.52 -15.57
N TYR A 95 4.93 9.86 -15.08
CA TYR A 95 4.93 8.42 -14.80
C TYR A 95 5.17 8.18 -13.31
N ASN A 96 4.63 7.07 -12.79
CA ASN A 96 4.97 6.61 -11.45
C ASN A 96 6.03 5.52 -11.57
N VAL A 97 7.24 5.79 -11.11
CA VAL A 97 8.40 4.92 -11.28
C VAL A 97 9.04 4.59 -9.94
N VAL A 98 9.34 3.31 -9.75
CA VAL A 98 10.24 2.85 -8.69
C VAL A 98 11.63 2.60 -9.28
N SER A 99 12.66 3.25 -8.74
CA SER A 99 14.05 3.13 -9.21
C SER A 99 15.05 2.94 -8.07
N TRP A 100 16.29 2.63 -8.45
CA TRP A 100 17.47 2.76 -7.61
C TRP A 100 18.39 3.78 -8.26
N GLY A 101 18.94 4.69 -7.45
CA GLY A 101 19.80 5.77 -7.95
C GLY A 101 20.49 6.53 -6.82
N ASP A 102 21.03 7.69 -7.16
CA ASP A 102 21.83 8.56 -6.29
C ASP A 102 21.34 10.01 -6.28
N SER A 103 20.02 10.22 -6.46
CA SER A 103 19.42 11.57 -6.46
C SER A 103 19.63 12.35 -5.16
N GLU A 104 19.91 11.66 -4.03
CA GLU A 104 20.22 12.28 -2.75
C GLU A 104 21.70 12.13 -2.40
N GLU A 105 22.34 13.24 -2.04
CA GLU A 105 23.74 13.24 -1.63
C GLU A 105 23.96 12.78 -0.17
N ASP A 106 22.89 12.74 0.65
CA ASP A 106 22.97 12.34 2.05
C ASP A 106 22.81 10.83 2.22
N ASN A 107 23.91 10.15 2.56
CA ASN A 107 23.95 8.71 2.82
C ASN A 107 23.08 8.25 4.00
N ASN A 108 22.46 9.14 4.78
CA ASN A 108 21.48 8.75 5.81
C ASN A 108 20.06 8.59 5.23
N VAL A 109 19.82 9.07 4.02
CA VAL A 109 18.58 8.82 3.28
C VAL A 109 18.68 7.44 2.65
N ILE A 110 17.65 6.63 2.83
CA ILE A 110 17.60 5.25 2.32
C ILE A 110 16.74 5.14 1.07
N ALA A 111 15.70 5.97 0.98
CA ALA A 111 14.83 6.12 -0.16
C ALA A 111 14.12 7.46 -0.07
N VAL A 112 13.67 7.99 -1.20
CA VAL A 112 12.83 9.18 -1.26
C VAL A 112 11.60 8.87 -2.11
N CYS A 113 10.49 9.46 -1.71
CA CYS A 113 9.26 9.46 -2.45
C CYS A 113 8.93 10.92 -2.80
N TRP A 114 8.88 11.22 -4.10
CA TRP A 114 8.37 12.50 -4.58
C TRP A 114 6.93 12.32 -5.00
N THR A 115 6.09 13.27 -4.63
CA THR A 115 4.66 13.26 -4.97
C THR A 115 4.28 14.62 -5.51
N TRP A 116 3.70 14.64 -6.71
CA TRP A 116 3.15 15.83 -7.32
C TRP A 116 1.63 15.78 -7.27
N TYR A 117 1.05 16.93 -6.94
CA TYR A 117 -0.37 17.06 -6.74
C TYR A 117 -0.87 18.46 -7.09
N TYR A 118 -2.14 18.55 -7.43
CA TYR A 118 -2.82 19.83 -7.61
C TYR A 118 -3.09 20.46 -6.25
N THR A 119 -2.45 21.58 -5.93
CA THR A 119 -2.58 22.23 -4.60
C THR A 119 -4.00 22.67 -4.23
N ALA A 120 -4.90 22.84 -5.21
CA ALA A 120 -6.28 23.26 -4.97
C ALA A 120 -7.21 22.09 -4.57
N THR A 121 -6.97 20.90 -5.12
CA THR A 121 -7.80 19.70 -4.91
C THR A 121 -7.11 18.66 -4.04
N LEU A 122 -5.79 18.75 -3.90
CA LEU A 122 -4.91 17.74 -3.29
C LEU A 122 -4.89 16.40 -4.06
N GLU A 123 -5.34 16.42 -5.31
CA GLU A 123 -5.28 15.28 -6.22
C GLU A 123 -3.82 15.04 -6.66
N ILE A 124 -3.31 13.86 -6.34
CA ILE A 124 -2.02 13.33 -6.77
C ILE A 124 -2.16 12.97 -8.24
N PHE A 125 -1.19 13.38 -9.06
CA PHE A 125 -1.10 12.97 -10.46
C PHE A 125 0.20 12.23 -10.78
N GLU A 126 1.17 12.20 -9.84
CA GLU A 126 2.46 11.54 -10.03
C GLU A 126 3.13 11.24 -8.69
N CYS A 127 3.81 10.11 -8.63
CA CYS A 127 4.51 9.61 -7.46
C CYS A 127 5.68 8.72 -7.88
N ASP A 128 6.89 9.19 -7.63
CA ASP A 128 8.12 8.43 -7.87
C ASP A 128 8.79 8.03 -6.57
N ILE A 129 9.39 6.85 -6.56
CA ILE A 129 10.13 6.31 -5.42
C ILE A 129 11.52 5.92 -5.90
N GLU A 130 12.56 6.48 -5.30
CA GLU A 130 13.94 6.04 -5.54
C GLU A 130 14.61 5.58 -4.25
N PHE A 131 15.07 4.34 -4.29
CA PHE A 131 15.95 3.76 -3.30
C PHE A 131 17.39 4.20 -3.56
N GLN A 132 18.15 4.52 -2.52
CA GLN A 132 19.55 4.91 -2.68
C GLN A 132 20.40 3.67 -3.01
N ASP A 133 21.03 3.67 -4.18
CA ASP A 133 21.78 2.52 -4.71
C ASP A 133 23.18 2.35 -4.08
N ASN A 134 23.59 3.30 -3.24
CA ASN A 134 24.80 3.19 -2.43
C ASN A 134 24.63 2.37 -1.14
N HIS A 135 23.40 1.93 -0.85
CA HIS A 135 23.09 0.99 0.23
C HIS A 135 23.12 -0.45 -0.23
N THR A 136 23.23 -1.37 0.73
CA THR A 136 23.09 -2.80 0.43
C THR A 136 21.68 -3.29 0.69
N TRP A 137 21.02 -3.84 -0.32
CA TRP A 137 19.59 -4.21 -0.29
C TRP A 137 19.34 -5.71 -0.19
N SER A 138 18.17 -6.07 0.32
CA SER A 138 17.68 -7.44 0.47
C SER A 138 16.15 -7.49 0.32
N SER A 139 15.65 -8.59 -0.22
CA SER A 139 14.22 -8.93 -0.27
C SER A 139 13.85 -10.00 0.77
N SER A 140 14.79 -10.40 1.63
CA SER A 140 14.67 -11.56 2.52
C SER A 140 14.77 -11.23 4.01
N GLY A 141 15.03 -9.98 4.39
CA GLY A 141 15.21 -9.57 5.79
C GLY A 141 16.58 -9.96 6.37
N GLU A 142 17.61 -10.09 5.53
CA GLU A 142 18.97 -10.44 5.96
C GLU A 142 19.57 -9.36 6.87
N ALA A 143 20.23 -9.80 7.95
CA ALA A 143 20.86 -8.88 8.89
C ALA A 143 21.99 -8.06 8.23
N GLY A 144 21.99 -6.75 8.48
CA GLY A 144 23.01 -5.83 7.98
C GLY A 144 22.75 -5.28 6.57
N LYS A 145 21.56 -5.50 6.03
CA LYS A 145 21.07 -4.93 4.77
C LYS A 145 19.78 -4.15 5.00
N PHE A 146 19.43 -3.28 4.07
CA PHE A 146 18.13 -2.63 4.02
C PHE A 146 17.13 -3.52 3.27
N ASP A 147 15.85 -3.42 3.65
CA ASP A 147 14.79 -4.18 3.01
C ASP A 147 14.19 -3.38 1.86
N VAL A 148 14.04 -4.03 0.72
CA VAL A 148 13.21 -3.55 -0.40
C VAL A 148 11.73 -3.74 -0.05
#